data_AF-A0AAW1T4K4-F1
#
_entry.id   AF-A0AAW1T4K4-F1
#
_cell.length_a   1.000
_cell.length_b   1.000
_cell.length_c   1.000
_cell.angle_alpha   90.00
_cell.angle_beta   90.00
_cell.angle_gamma   90.00
#
_symmetry.space_group_name_H-M   'P 1'
#
loop_
_entity.id
_entity.type
_entity.pdbx_description
1 polymer ?
#
loop_
_entity_poly.entity_id
_entity_poly.type
_entity_poly.pdbx_seq_one_letter_code
_entity_poly.pdbx_strand_id
1 'polypeptide(L)'
;MTDGGGESLPGLAPHQLLTEGIQTQLAQRLAQVLTATLAFPGPPQALTYDSSSTHAPSLLATAFGGAGSLELIQAGHELFRKLQAARKWLASLRSSLECTQHVLGIQALPMWNAEMELLTQSALAAELKPFQLESPGVPSVKQPSPVPTTWLGLIASELLRITEPHLMQFSQQQMAWVGAGEGQAAPLQLFRLLHEALGTPALGALHQLLERRQASARGAAGQLCRAELLSGLSGPVGHIAEALPGLRSEPEDGPALYAEISKRCSRLWPRLEACLAAAGQAALLQASIAHQLRHQARVQCAETLHGPLETLQQATHLEVSATSPEATGHPMADRISSRGSRRASARPRPISVAPASSDGSMALQRPPRRELALSVQSPQGRNASPAANGCRPLPGPEASAADACGPEAPGLNAWLRLAGMPDRTGLVSWLCAISKLQDLLQLLGDSIHTHIQAATSMAAHGARAAGIEVTMPPEVSLLVGFGEAIVERAGRPASHLHQFISPYICAAAHTIFADHAF
;
A
#
# COMPACT_ATOMS: atom_id res chain seq x y z
N MET A 1 -40.55 -41.95 -50.30
CA MET A 1 -39.13 -42.15 -49.98
C MET A 1 -38.61 -40.84 -49.41
N THR A 2 -38.83 -40.67 -48.11
CA THR A 2 -38.27 -39.58 -47.31
C THR A 2 -37.19 -40.22 -46.49
N ASP A 3 -35.93 -39.94 -46.81
CA ASP A 3 -34.78 -40.31 -45.99
C ASP A 3 -34.97 -39.67 -44.61
N GLY A 4 -35.44 -40.47 -43.66
CA GLY A 4 -35.44 -40.14 -42.25
C GLY A 4 -33.99 -40.18 -41.78
N GLY A 5 -33.29 -39.07 -41.95
CA GLY A 5 -32.02 -38.80 -41.30
C GLY A 5 -32.24 -38.84 -39.80
N GLY A 6 -32.09 -40.02 -39.21
CA GLY A 6 -32.00 -40.18 -37.77
C GLY A 6 -30.77 -39.43 -37.31
N GLU A 7 -30.97 -38.20 -36.81
CA GLU A 7 -29.99 -37.50 -36.00
C GLU A 7 -29.66 -38.43 -34.84
N SER A 8 -28.56 -39.18 -34.97
CA SER A 8 -27.96 -39.90 -33.87
C SER A 8 -27.68 -38.85 -32.80
N LEU A 9 -28.50 -38.84 -31.75
CA LEU A 9 -28.28 -38.04 -30.55
C LEU A 9 -26.79 -38.16 -30.22
N PRO A 10 -26.04 -37.04 -30.17
CA PRO A 10 -24.61 -37.08 -29.96
C PRO A 10 -24.35 -37.88 -28.69
N GLY A 11 -23.76 -39.07 -28.85
CA GLY A 11 -23.51 -39.98 -27.74
C GLY A 11 -22.55 -39.30 -26.78
N LEU A 12 -23.08 -38.75 -25.70
CA LEU A 12 -22.30 -38.15 -24.63
C LEU A 12 -21.36 -39.22 -24.09
N ALA A 13 -20.06 -39.04 -24.34
CA ALA A 13 -19.05 -39.97 -23.87
C ALA A 13 -19.11 -40.01 -22.33
N PRO A 14 -19.18 -41.19 -21.69
CA PRO A 14 -19.27 -41.29 -20.22
C PRO A 14 -18.18 -40.50 -19.47
N HIS A 15 -17.01 -40.36 -20.08
CA HIS A 15 -15.91 -39.55 -19.57
C HIS A 15 -16.24 -38.06 -19.50
N GLN A 16 -16.97 -37.51 -20.48
CA GLN A 16 -17.39 -36.10 -20.49
C GLN A 16 -18.40 -35.83 -19.37
N LEU A 17 -19.42 -36.69 -19.24
CA LEU A 17 -20.40 -36.59 -18.16
C LEU A 17 -19.76 -36.64 -16.77
N LEU A 18 -18.77 -37.51 -16.58
CA LEU A 18 -18.02 -37.60 -15.33
C LEU A 18 -17.19 -36.34 -15.08
N THR A 19 -16.53 -35.81 -16.10
CA THR A 19 -15.70 -34.59 -16.00
C THR A 19 -16.56 -33.38 -15.63
N GLU A 20 -17.70 -33.18 -16.30
CA GLU A 20 -18.66 -32.12 -16.02
C GLU A 20 -19.28 -32.26 -14.62
N GLY A 21 -19.58 -33.49 -14.20
CA GLY A 21 -20.08 -33.78 -12.86
C GLY A 21 -19.07 -33.43 -11.77
N ILE A 22 -17.80 -33.81 -11.95
CA ILE A 22 -16.72 -33.45 -11.02
C ILE A 22 -16.53 -31.94 -10.98
N GLN A 23 -16.50 -31.28 -12.13
CA GLN A 23 -16.31 -29.82 -12.22
C GLN A 23 -17.42 -29.06 -11.49
N THR A 24 -18.69 -29.42 -11.74
CA THR A 24 -19.85 -28.79 -11.10
C THR A 24 -19.83 -28.98 -9.58
N GLN A 25 -19.56 -30.20 -9.13
CA GLN A 25 -19.45 -30.51 -7.70
C GLN A 25 -18.26 -29.78 -7.05
N LEU A 26 -17.13 -29.67 -7.75
CA LEU A 26 -15.96 -28.95 -7.28
C LEU A 26 -16.26 -27.47 -7.07
N ALA A 27 -16.86 -26.81 -8.06
CA ALA A 27 -17.25 -25.40 -7.98
C ALA A 27 -18.18 -25.14 -6.79
N GLN A 28 -19.21 -25.98 -6.63
CA GLN A 28 -20.16 -25.88 -5.52
C GLN A 28 -19.48 -26.06 -4.16
N ARG A 29 -18.60 -27.07 -4.03
CA ARG A 29 -17.88 -27.35 -2.77
C ARG A 29 -16.89 -26.25 -2.42
N LEU A 30 -16.15 -25.74 -3.40
CA LEU A 30 -15.23 -24.62 -3.20
C LEU A 30 -15.98 -23.37 -2.70
N ALA A 31 -17.08 -23.00 -3.36
CA ALA A 31 -17.90 -21.86 -2.94
C ALA A 31 -18.44 -22.03 -1.51
N GLN A 32 -18.95 -23.23 -1.17
CA GLN A 32 -19.44 -23.54 0.16
C GLN A 32 -18.33 -23.46 1.23
N VAL A 33 -17.18 -24.07 0.97
CA VAL A 33 -16.05 -24.08 1.91
C VAL A 33 -15.53 -22.67 2.14
N LEU A 34 -15.32 -21.88 1.08
CA LEU A 34 -14.85 -20.50 1.21
C LEU A 34 -15.85 -19.66 1.99
N THR A 35 -17.14 -19.74 1.66
CA THR A 35 -18.19 -18.98 2.36
C THR A 35 -18.32 -19.39 3.83
N ALA A 36 -18.27 -20.68 4.13
CA ALA A 36 -18.41 -21.18 5.51
C ALA A 36 -17.17 -20.90 6.37
N THR A 37 -15.96 -21.07 5.82
CA THR A 37 -14.71 -20.88 6.58
C THR A 37 -14.35 -19.41 6.75
N LEU A 38 -14.76 -18.55 5.82
CA LEU A 38 -14.48 -17.11 5.84
C LEU A 38 -15.70 -16.27 6.24
N ALA A 39 -16.68 -16.87 6.92
CA ALA A 39 -17.79 -16.13 7.54
C ALA A 39 -17.32 -15.50 8.85
N PHE A 40 -17.45 -14.18 9.01
CA PHE A 40 -17.09 -13.44 10.23
C PHE A 40 -18.33 -13.17 11.09
N PRO A 41 -18.23 -13.29 12.43
CA PRO A 41 -19.34 -13.00 13.32
C PRO A 41 -19.66 -11.50 13.30
N GLY A 42 -20.91 -11.19 12.99
CA GLY A 42 -21.41 -9.82 12.90
C GLY A 42 -21.35 -9.27 11.48
N PRO A 43 -22.20 -8.27 11.16
CA PRO A 43 -21.91 -7.44 10.00
C PRO A 43 -20.49 -6.91 10.23
N PRO A 44 -19.60 -6.91 9.21
CA PRO A 44 -18.43 -6.05 9.33
C PRO A 44 -19.01 -4.70 9.71
N GLN A 45 -18.63 -4.18 10.88
CA GLN A 45 -18.78 -2.77 11.13
C GLN A 45 -17.94 -2.17 10.02
N ALA A 46 -18.61 -1.92 8.90
CA ALA A 46 -17.98 -1.28 7.80
C ALA A 46 -17.44 -0.02 8.45
N LEU A 47 -16.21 0.28 8.13
CA LEU A 47 -15.68 1.61 8.29
C LEU A 47 -16.45 2.49 7.28
N THR A 48 -17.78 2.50 7.38
CA THR A 48 -18.57 3.66 7.07
C THR A 48 -18.04 4.69 8.04
N TYR A 49 -16.99 5.38 7.61
CA TYR A 49 -16.80 6.77 7.94
C TYR A 49 -18.08 7.46 7.50
N ASP A 50 -19.14 7.28 8.29
CA ASP A 50 -20.42 7.86 8.01
C ASP A 50 -20.18 9.34 8.22
N SER A 51 -19.93 9.99 7.09
CA SER A 51 -19.50 11.38 7.04
C SER A 51 -20.59 12.33 7.57
N SER A 52 -21.76 11.77 7.90
CA SER A 52 -22.90 12.46 8.51
C SER A 52 -22.96 12.33 10.04
N SER A 53 -22.22 11.41 10.67
CA SER A 53 -22.26 11.28 12.13
C SER A 53 -21.41 12.38 12.78
N THR A 54 -22.09 13.37 13.35
CA THR A 54 -21.50 14.48 14.12
C THR A 54 -20.95 14.04 15.48
N HIS A 55 -21.10 12.77 15.83
CA HIS A 55 -20.58 12.15 17.05
C HIS A 55 -19.40 11.23 16.73
N ALA A 56 -18.35 11.76 16.11
CA ALA A 56 -17.06 11.09 16.17
C ALA A 56 -16.61 11.11 17.64
N PRO A 57 -16.49 9.96 18.33
CA PRO A 57 -15.89 9.94 19.66
C PRO A 57 -14.51 10.59 19.57
N SER A 58 -14.20 11.47 20.52
CA SER A 58 -12.93 12.20 20.56
C SER A 58 -11.77 11.24 20.29
N LEU A 59 -10.99 11.49 19.23
CA LEU A 59 -9.84 10.68 18.80
C LEU A 59 -8.85 10.40 19.94
N LEU A 60 -8.84 11.26 20.98
CA LEU A 60 -8.02 11.08 22.17
C LEU A 60 -8.55 9.99 23.10
N ALA A 61 -9.87 9.84 23.25
CA ALA A 61 -10.46 8.79 24.08
C ALA A 61 -10.21 7.40 23.48
N THR A 62 -10.15 7.28 22.15
CA THR A 62 -9.83 6.04 21.43
C THR A 62 -8.32 5.81 21.27
N ALA A 63 -7.50 6.85 21.12
CA ALA A 63 -6.04 6.71 21.04
C ALA A 63 -5.40 6.25 22.35
N PHE A 64 -5.98 6.61 23.50
CA PHE A 64 -5.47 6.23 24.83
C PHE A 64 -6.32 5.15 25.52
N GLY A 65 -7.55 4.92 25.07
CA GLY A 65 -8.38 3.80 25.51
C GLY A 65 -8.00 2.51 24.79
N GLY A 66 -6.93 1.85 25.24
CA GLY A 66 -6.35 0.64 24.61
C GLY A 66 -7.28 -0.55 24.34
N ALA A 67 -8.54 -0.50 24.77
CA ALA A 67 -9.57 -1.52 24.49
C ALA A 67 -9.79 -1.75 22.98
N GLY A 68 -9.83 -0.68 22.17
CA GLY A 68 -10.09 -0.80 20.73
C GLY A 68 -8.96 -1.50 19.96
N SER A 69 -7.71 -1.28 20.36
CA SER A 69 -6.56 -1.93 19.74
C SER A 69 -6.55 -3.44 20.01
N LEU A 70 -6.93 -3.86 21.22
CA LEU A 70 -7.00 -5.26 21.60
C LEU A 70 -8.04 -6.03 20.78
N GLU A 71 -9.22 -5.45 20.54
CA GLU A 71 -10.25 -6.06 19.69
C GLU A 71 -9.78 -6.24 18.25
N LEU A 72 -9.04 -5.27 17.69
CA LEU A 72 -8.46 -5.40 16.35
C LEU A 72 -7.35 -6.44 16.27
N ILE A 73 -6.54 -6.57 17.33
CA ILE A 73 -5.54 -7.63 17.40
C ILE A 73 -6.23 -9.00 17.46
N GLN A 74 -7.27 -9.16 18.28
CA GLN A 74 -8.04 -10.42 18.35
C GLN A 74 -8.70 -10.77 17.01
N ALA A 75 -9.23 -9.76 16.32
CA ALA A 75 -9.75 -9.89 14.97
C ALA A 75 -8.70 -10.37 13.96
N GLY A 76 -7.49 -9.82 14.01
CA GLY A 76 -6.36 -10.28 13.20
C GLY A 76 -6.05 -11.76 13.43
N HIS A 77 -6.04 -12.19 14.70
CA HIS A 77 -5.86 -13.60 15.06
C HIS A 77 -7.02 -14.49 14.58
N GLU A 78 -8.25 -14.01 14.60
CA GLU A 78 -9.40 -14.73 14.08
C GLU A 78 -9.32 -14.93 12.56
N LEU A 79 -9.02 -13.86 11.81
CA LEU A 79 -8.77 -13.95 10.37
C LEU A 79 -7.66 -14.95 10.06
N PHE A 80 -6.55 -14.88 10.78
CA PHE A 80 -5.44 -15.82 10.63
C PHE A 80 -5.88 -17.28 10.87
N ARG A 81 -6.64 -17.54 11.95
CA ARG A 81 -7.18 -18.88 12.25
C ARG A 81 -8.11 -19.40 11.15
N LYS A 82 -9.00 -18.55 10.63
CA LYS A 82 -9.93 -18.90 9.55
C LYS A 82 -9.21 -19.21 8.24
N LEU A 83 -8.19 -18.43 7.91
CA LEU A 83 -7.34 -18.69 6.75
C LEU A 83 -6.56 -20.00 6.88
N GLN A 84 -6.08 -20.34 8.08
CA GLN A 84 -5.48 -21.65 8.33
C GLN A 84 -6.48 -22.80 8.14
N ALA A 85 -7.71 -22.63 8.62
CA ALA A 85 -8.77 -23.62 8.42
C ALA A 85 -9.10 -23.79 6.94
N ALA A 86 -9.29 -22.68 6.20
CA ALA A 86 -9.51 -22.68 4.77
C ALA A 86 -8.37 -23.37 4.01
N ARG A 87 -7.11 -23.04 4.33
CA ARG A 87 -5.92 -23.68 3.77
C ARG A 87 -5.94 -25.20 3.94
N LYS A 88 -6.21 -25.69 5.15
CA LYS A 88 -6.26 -27.14 5.43
C LYS A 88 -7.35 -27.84 4.62
N TRP A 89 -8.54 -27.24 4.55
CA TRP A 89 -9.65 -27.78 3.78
C TRP A 89 -9.37 -27.81 2.28
N LEU A 90 -8.89 -26.70 1.72
CA LEU A 90 -8.58 -26.60 0.30
C LEU A 90 -7.43 -27.54 -0.10
N ALA A 91 -6.41 -27.67 0.75
CA ALA A 91 -5.35 -28.65 0.54
C ALA A 91 -5.87 -30.09 0.53
N SER A 92 -6.76 -30.45 1.46
CA SER A 92 -7.37 -31.79 1.49
C SER A 92 -8.23 -32.06 0.24
N LEU A 93 -9.01 -31.08 -0.22
CA LEU A 93 -9.79 -31.21 -1.45
C LEU A 93 -8.87 -31.38 -2.67
N ARG A 94 -7.82 -30.57 -2.77
CA ARG A 94 -6.83 -30.69 -3.84
C ARG A 94 -6.15 -32.06 -3.86
N SER A 95 -5.71 -32.58 -2.71
CA SER A 95 -5.12 -33.93 -2.64
C SER A 95 -6.11 -35.03 -3.04
N SER A 96 -7.40 -34.87 -2.73
CA SER A 96 -8.43 -35.83 -3.19
C SER A 96 -8.63 -35.81 -4.71
N LEU A 97 -8.48 -34.65 -5.35
CA LEU A 97 -8.50 -34.53 -6.80
C LEU A 97 -7.25 -35.13 -7.45
N GLU A 98 -6.08 -34.98 -6.83
CA GLU A 98 -4.84 -35.62 -7.30
C GLU A 98 -4.98 -37.15 -7.31
N CYS A 99 -5.60 -37.72 -6.28
CA CYS A 99 -5.94 -39.15 -6.24
C CYS A 99 -6.93 -39.54 -7.35
N THR A 100 -7.99 -38.74 -7.51
CA THR A 100 -8.99 -38.94 -8.59
C THR A 100 -8.34 -38.91 -9.98
N GLN A 101 -7.43 -37.98 -10.21
CA GLN A 101 -6.65 -37.87 -11.46
C GLN A 101 -5.81 -39.12 -11.71
N HIS A 102 -5.16 -39.66 -10.66
CA HIS A 102 -4.37 -40.89 -10.78
C HIS A 102 -5.23 -42.12 -11.11
N VAL A 103 -6.41 -42.23 -10.49
CA VAL A 103 -7.29 -43.40 -10.64
C VAL A 103 -8.09 -43.37 -11.96
N LEU A 104 -8.62 -42.20 -12.34
CA LEU A 104 -9.56 -42.08 -13.46
C LEU A 104 -8.90 -41.56 -14.75
N GLY A 105 -7.65 -41.09 -14.70
CA GLY A 105 -6.97 -40.48 -15.84
C GLY A 105 -7.53 -39.10 -16.25
N ILE A 106 -8.33 -38.46 -15.39
CA ILE A 106 -8.93 -37.14 -15.63
C ILE A 106 -7.95 -36.04 -15.21
N GLN A 107 -7.85 -34.96 -15.98
CA GLN A 107 -7.01 -33.80 -15.67
C GLN A 107 -7.63 -32.92 -14.54
N ALA A 108 -7.63 -33.42 -13.31
CA ALA A 108 -8.29 -32.76 -12.19
C ALA A 108 -7.56 -31.50 -11.69
N LEU A 109 -6.22 -31.45 -11.80
CA LEU A 109 -5.44 -30.28 -11.37
C LEU A 109 -5.67 -29.01 -12.23
N PRO A 110 -5.67 -29.08 -13.57
CA PRO A 110 -6.09 -27.95 -14.41
C PRO A 110 -7.51 -27.48 -14.10
N MET A 111 -8.44 -28.42 -13.88
CA MET A 111 -9.82 -28.12 -13.49
C MET A 111 -9.87 -27.36 -12.16
N TRP A 112 -9.11 -27.77 -11.15
CA TRP A 112 -8.98 -27.04 -9.88
C TRP A 112 -8.55 -25.59 -10.08
N ASN A 113 -7.50 -25.35 -10.88
CA ASN A 113 -7.01 -24.00 -11.11
C ASN A 113 -8.05 -23.14 -11.84
N ALA A 114 -8.70 -23.69 -12.87
CA ALA A 114 -9.74 -23.01 -13.63
C ALA A 114 -10.94 -22.63 -12.75
N GLU A 115 -11.42 -23.55 -11.91
CA GLU A 115 -12.56 -23.30 -11.01
C GLU A 115 -12.21 -22.28 -9.91
N MET A 116 -11.02 -22.36 -9.31
CA MET A 116 -10.57 -21.38 -8.33
C MET A 116 -10.45 -19.97 -8.93
N GLU A 117 -9.97 -19.88 -10.18
CA GLU A 117 -9.90 -18.62 -10.91
C GLU A 117 -11.30 -18.08 -11.24
N LEU A 118 -12.21 -18.91 -11.76
CA LEU A 118 -13.58 -18.53 -12.09
C LEU A 118 -14.35 -18.06 -10.87
N LEU A 119 -14.27 -18.78 -9.75
CA LEU A 119 -14.90 -18.39 -8.48
C LEU A 119 -14.35 -17.06 -7.96
N THR A 120 -13.04 -16.84 -8.10
CA THR A 120 -12.40 -15.59 -7.70
C THR A 120 -12.86 -14.42 -8.57
N GLN A 121 -12.88 -14.61 -9.89
CA GLN A 121 -13.33 -13.59 -10.84
C GLN A 121 -14.81 -13.26 -10.65
N SER A 122 -15.66 -14.28 -10.39
CA SER A 122 -17.08 -14.09 -10.08
C SER A 122 -17.28 -13.27 -8.80
N ALA A 123 -16.53 -13.61 -7.73
CA ALA A 123 -16.57 -12.85 -6.48
C ALA A 123 -16.11 -11.40 -6.69
N LEU A 124 -15.02 -11.19 -7.43
CA LEU A 124 -14.53 -9.86 -7.78
C LEU A 124 -15.58 -9.07 -8.57
N ALA A 125 -16.19 -9.65 -9.60
CA ALA A 125 -17.19 -8.99 -10.42
C ALA A 125 -18.40 -8.54 -9.58
N ALA A 126 -18.86 -9.37 -8.64
CA ALA A 126 -19.94 -9.03 -7.73
C ALA A 126 -19.56 -7.85 -6.81
N GLU A 127 -18.34 -7.83 -6.27
CA GLU A 127 -17.83 -6.72 -5.43
C GLU A 127 -17.53 -5.44 -6.21
N LEU A 128 -17.23 -5.54 -7.51
CA LEU A 128 -16.96 -4.39 -8.37
C LEU A 128 -18.23 -3.76 -8.96
N LYS A 129 -19.36 -4.48 -8.99
CA LYS A 129 -20.63 -4.00 -9.53
C LYS A 129 -21.09 -2.63 -8.96
N PRO A 130 -20.96 -2.33 -7.65
CA PRO A 130 -21.31 -1.03 -7.10
C PRO A 130 -20.48 0.12 -7.70
N PHE A 131 -19.22 -0.12 -8.05
CA PHE A 131 -18.31 0.89 -8.61
C PHE A 131 -18.51 1.13 -10.11
N GLN A 132 -19.14 0.19 -10.83
CA GLN A 132 -19.39 0.31 -12.28
C GLN A 132 -20.63 1.17 -12.60
N LEU A 133 -21.59 1.25 -11.68
CA LEU A 133 -22.81 2.03 -11.85
C LEU A 133 -22.57 3.55 -11.76
N GLU A 134 -21.38 3.98 -11.34
CA GLU A 134 -20.95 5.38 -11.36
C GLU A 134 -20.62 5.80 -12.80
N SER A 135 -21.65 6.12 -13.58
CA SER A 135 -21.47 6.71 -14.90
C SER A 135 -20.73 8.06 -14.78
N PRO A 136 -19.74 8.33 -15.65
CA PRO A 136 -18.97 9.57 -15.60
C PRO A 136 -19.89 10.77 -15.89
N GLY A 137 -20.31 11.48 -14.84
CA GLY A 137 -21.09 12.71 -14.96
C GLY A 137 -22.20 12.89 -13.93
N VAL A 138 -22.65 11.81 -13.28
CA VAL A 138 -23.64 11.91 -12.21
C VAL A 138 -22.97 11.54 -10.89
N PRO A 139 -22.72 12.51 -9.98
CA PRO A 139 -22.23 12.20 -8.65
C PRO A 139 -23.33 11.45 -7.89
N SER A 140 -23.33 10.12 -8.01
CA SER A 140 -24.17 9.28 -7.16
C SER A 140 -23.55 9.28 -5.78
N VAL A 141 -24.15 10.04 -4.86
CA VAL A 141 -23.77 10.12 -3.44
C VAL A 141 -24.04 8.81 -2.69
N LYS A 142 -24.64 7.81 -3.35
CA LYS A 142 -24.87 6.50 -2.74
C LYS A 142 -23.55 5.75 -2.67
N GLN A 143 -22.89 5.88 -1.52
CA GLN A 143 -21.76 5.04 -1.15
C GLN A 143 -22.11 3.56 -1.43
N PRO A 144 -21.18 2.77 -1.97
CA PRO A 144 -21.41 1.36 -2.20
C PRO A 144 -21.90 0.71 -0.91
N SER A 145 -22.86 -0.22 -1.03
CA SER A 145 -23.42 -0.94 0.12
C SER A 145 -22.27 -1.40 1.02
N PRO A 146 -22.28 -1.05 2.32
CA PRO A 146 -21.17 -1.34 3.22
C PRO A 146 -20.98 -2.84 3.48
N VAL A 147 -22.00 -3.64 3.18
CA VAL A 147 -22.00 -5.08 3.47
C VAL A 147 -21.38 -5.84 2.30
N PRO A 148 -20.19 -6.46 2.47
CA PRO A 148 -19.62 -7.34 1.46
C PRO A 148 -20.53 -8.54 1.25
N THR A 149 -20.74 -8.93 0.00
CA THR A 149 -21.64 -10.04 -0.35
C THR A 149 -20.88 -11.33 -0.66
N THR A 150 -19.57 -11.23 -0.88
CA THR A 150 -18.72 -12.36 -1.26
C THR A 150 -17.64 -12.64 -0.21
N TRP A 151 -17.07 -13.85 -0.25
CA TRP A 151 -15.91 -14.21 0.58
C TRP A 151 -14.71 -13.28 0.34
N LEU A 152 -14.53 -12.78 -0.90
CA LEU A 152 -13.45 -11.86 -1.25
C LEU A 152 -13.68 -10.48 -0.61
N GLY A 153 -14.92 -9.99 -0.68
CA GLY A 153 -15.33 -8.76 0.00
C GLY A 153 -15.19 -8.85 1.51
N LEU A 154 -15.53 -10.00 2.10
CA LEU A 154 -15.37 -10.26 3.53
C LEU A 154 -13.89 -10.20 3.96
N ILE A 155 -12.99 -10.86 3.23
CA ILE A 155 -11.55 -10.74 3.48
C ILE A 155 -11.09 -9.28 3.34
N ALA A 156 -11.49 -8.59 2.28
CA ALA A 156 -11.08 -7.20 2.05
C ALA A 156 -11.57 -6.28 3.19
N SER A 157 -12.80 -6.45 3.64
CA SER A 157 -13.37 -5.69 4.75
C SER A 157 -12.69 -6.01 6.08
N GLU A 158 -12.37 -7.27 6.35
CA GLU A 158 -11.62 -7.65 7.54
C GLU A 158 -10.19 -7.13 7.53
N LEU A 159 -9.51 -7.17 6.38
CA LEU A 159 -8.19 -6.57 6.23
C LEU A 159 -8.20 -5.07 6.51
N LEU A 160 -9.20 -4.34 6.01
CA LEU A 160 -9.36 -2.92 6.35
C LEU A 160 -9.69 -2.76 7.85
N ARG A 161 -10.56 -3.58 8.41
CA ARG A 161 -10.92 -3.48 9.84
C ARG A 161 -9.69 -3.65 10.75
N ILE A 162 -8.87 -4.67 10.53
CA ILE A 162 -7.68 -4.93 11.37
C ILE A 162 -6.53 -3.96 11.12
N THR A 163 -6.61 -3.15 10.07
CA THR A 163 -5.57 -2.16 9.72
C THR A 163 -6.04 -0.72 9.92
N GLU A 164 -7.04 -0.52 10.77
CA GLU A 164 -7.68 0.77 11.01
C GLU A 164 -6.66 1.88 11.34
N PRO A 165 -6.56 2.96 10.55
CA PRO A 165 -5.48 3.94 10.65
C PRO A 165 -5.47 4.74 11.97
N HIS A 166 -6.61 4.79 12.66
CA HIS A 166 -6.73 5.46 13.96
C HIS A 166 -6.19 4.62 15.11
N LEU A 167 -6.27 3.29 15.00
CA LEU A 167 -5.92 2.35 16.07
C LEU A 167 -4.62 1.60 15.81
N MET A 168 -4.19 1.54 14.55
CA MET A 168 -3.05 0.77 14.09
C MET A 168 -2.09 1.66 13.31
N GLN A 169 -0.80 1.48 13.55
CA GLN A 169 0.27 2.13 12.82
C GLN A 169 0.99 1.10 11.95
N PHE A 170 1.20 1.43 10.67
CA PHE A 170 2.06 0.62 9.83
C PHE A 170 3.53 0.88 10.18
N SER A 171 4.24 -0.16 10.62
CA SER A 171 5.68 -0.11 10.85
C SER A 171 6.41 -0.66 9.63
N GLN A 172 7.15 0.20 8.93
CA GLN A 172 7.95 -0.20 7.77
C GLN A 172 9.08 -1.16 8.15
N GLN A 173 9.65 -1.02 9.35
CA GLN A 173 10.72 -1.90 9.84
C GLN A 173 10.21 -3.34 10.04
N GLN A 174 9.00 -3.48 10.56
CA GLN A 174 8.38 -4.79 10.81
C GLN A 174 7.55 -5.29 9.60
N MET A 175 7.26 -4.41 8.63
CA MET A 175 6.31 -4.66 7.53
C MET A 175 4.96 -5.19 8.07
N ALA A 176 4.48 -4.57 9.14
CA ALA A 176 3.31 -5.01 9.90
C ALA A 176 2.51 -3.84 10.46
N TRP A 177 1.23 -4.07 10.75
CA TRP A 177 0.39 -3.13 11.50
C TRP A 177 0.50 -3.42 12.99
N VAL A 178 0.99 -2.43 13.74
CA VAL A 178 1.26 -2.48 15.17
C VAL A 178 0.28 -1.58 15.90
N GLY A 179 -0.36 -2.11 16.94
CA GLY A 179 -1.22 -1.33 17.83
C GLY A 179 -0.43 -0.58 18.89
N ALA A 180 -1.10 0.25 19.68
CA ALA A 180 -0.46 0.97 20.80
C ALA A 180 0.12 0.02 21.87
N GLY A 181 -0.43 -1.19 22.03
CA GLY A 181 -0.03 -2.17 23.05
C GLY A 181 0.99 -3.22 22.60
N GLU A 182 1.95 -2.85 21.75
CA GLU A 182 3.01 -3.73 21.17
C GLU A 182 2.51 -4.91 20.29
N GLY A 183 1.21 -5.20 20.27
CA GLY A 183 0.64 -6.29 19.49
C GLY A 183 0.58 -6.01 17.98
N GLN A 184 0.88 -7.03 17.18
CA GLN A 184 0.72 -6.99 15.72
C GLN A 184 -0.65 -7.54 15.33
N ALA A 185 -1.49 -6.77 14.63
CA ALA A 185 -2.78 -7.27 14.15
C ALA A 185 -2.68 -7.90 12.75
N ALA A 186 -1.84 -7.34 11.88
CA ALA A 186 -1.67 -7.80 10.50
C ALA A 186 -0.19 -7.91 10.14
N PRO A 187 0.47 -9.04 10.42
CA PRO A 187 1.88 -9.20 10.09
C PRO A 187 2.05 -9.70 8.65
N LEU A 188 3.23 -9.55 8.05
CA LEU A 188 3.51 -9.98 6.66
C LEU A 188 3.14 -11.47 6.42
N GLN A 189 3.24 -12.31 7.45
CA GLN A 189 2.83 -13.72 7.39
C GLN A 189 1.36 -13.91 7.02
N LEU A 190 0.49 -12.93 7.29
CA LEU A 190 -0.92 -12.96 6.92
C LEU A 190 -1.09 -13.01 5.39
N PHE A 191 -0.33 -12.19 4.63
CA PHE A 191 -0.39 -12.19 3.17
C PHE A 191 0.22 -13.46 2.56
N ARG A 192 1.23 -14.03 3.23
CA ARG A 192 1.76 -15.35 2.87
C ARG A 192 0.70 -16.44 3.07
N LEU A 193 0.02 -16.44 4.20
CA LEU A 193 -1.04 -17.39 4.50
C LEU A 193 -2.23 -17.23 3.53
N LEU A 194 -2.62 -15.99 3.19
CA LEU A 194 -3.62 -15.71 2.16
C LEU A 194 -3.23 -16.33 0.81
N HIS A 195 -1.98 -16.17 0.39
CA HIS A 195 -1.46 -16.78 -0.83
C HIS A 195 -1.49 -18.31 -0.77
N GLU A 196 -1.01 -18.90 0.32
CA GLU A 196 -0.98 -20.36 0.51
C GLU A 196 -2.39 -20.97 0.58
N ALA A 197 -3.37 -20.23 1.12
CA ALA A 197 -4.74 -20.68 1.26
C ALA A 197 -5.52 -20.57 -0.06
N LEU A 198 -5.43 -19.42 -0.75
CA LEU A 198 -6.34 -19.05 -1.84
C LEU A 198 -5.67 -18.96 -3.21
N GLY A 199 -4.34 -18.92 -3.24
CA GLY A 199 -3.54 -18.84 -4.46
C GLY A 199 -3.35 -17.42 -5.01
N THR A 200 -2.61 -17.35 -6.12
CA THR A 200 -2.29 -16.10 -6.83
C THR A 200 -3.51 -15.37 -7.39
N PRO A 201 -4.53 -16.05 -7.99
CA PRO A 201 -5.72 -15.37 -8.51
C PRO A 201 -6.45 -14.55 -7.44
N ALA A 202 -6.62 -15.12 -6.24
CA ALA A 202 -7.30 -14.45 -5.13
C ALA A 202 -6.58 -13.19 -4.65
N LEU A 203 -5.24 -13.24 -4.53
CA LEU A 203 -4.44 -12.05 -4.19
C LEU A 203 -4.50 -10.98 -5.29
N GLY A 204 -4.48 -11.38 -6.57
CA GLY A 204 -4.65 -10.46 -7.70
C GLY A 204 -6.01 -9.77 -7.67
N ALA A 205 -7.08 -10.52 -7.43
CA ALA A 205 -8.43 -9.97 -7.30
C ALA A 205 -8.57 -9.05 -6.09
N LEU A 206 -8.00 -9.41 -4.94
CA LEU A 206 -7.97 -8.57 -3.74
C LEU A 206 -7.23 -7.25 -3.99
N HIS A 207 -6.10 -7.29 -4.72
CA HIS A 207 -5.37 -6.10 -5.11
C HIS A 207 -6.22 -5.15 -5.97
N GLN A 208 -6.95 -5.68 -6.96
CA GLN A 208 -7.86 -4.91 -7.81
C GLN A 208 -9.04 -4.33 -7.04
N LEU A 209 -9.61 -5.09 -6.10
CA LEU A 209 -10.70 -4.61 -5.24
C LEU A 209 -10.23 -3.44 -4.36
N LEU A 210 -9.05 -3.56 -3.74
CA LEU A 210 -8.45 -2.49 -2.94
C LEU A 210 -8.10 -1.26 -3.80
N GLU A 211 -7.71 -1.44 -5.07
CA GLU A 211 -7.49 -0.35 -6.02
C GLU A 211 -8.75 0.47 -6.24
N ARG A 212 -9.89 -0.21 -6.42
CA ARG A 212 -11.17 0.44 -6.62
C ARG A 212 -11.66 1.13 -5.35
N ARG A 213 -11.48 0.54 -4.17
CA ARG A 213 -11.78 1.18 -2.88
C ARG A 213 -10.90 2.42 -2.67
N GLN A 214 -9.61 2.34 -2.98
CA GLN A 214 -8.71 3.49 -2.94
C GLN A 214 -9.16 4.62 -3.88
N ALA A 215 -9.49 4.30 -5.13
CA ALA A 215 -9.95 5.28 -6.10
C ALA A 215 -11.25 5.95 -5.64
N SER A 216 -12.19 5.17 -5.09
CA SER A 216 -13.44 5.67 -4.52
C SER A 216 -13.19 6.61 -3.33
N ALA A 217 -12.30 6.24 -2.39
CA ALA A 217 -11.94 7.09 -1.25
C ALA A 217 -11.29 8.42 -1.68
N ARG A 218 -10.41 8.40 -2.70
CA ARG A 218 -9.86 9.63 -3.32
C ARG A 218 -10.94 10.46 -4.00
N GLY A 219 -11.87 9.81 -4.71
CA GLY A 219 -13.01 10.46 -5.35
C GLY A 219 -13.88 11.17 -4.32
N ALA A 220 -14.19 10.52 -3.20
CA ALA A 220 -14.93 11.08 -2.08
C ALA A 220 -14.21 12.30 -1.47
N ALA A 221 -12.90 12.20 -1.23
CA ALA A 221 -12.09 13.34 -0.77
C ALA A 221 -12.18 14.54 -1.74
N GLY A 222 -12.05 14.28 -3.05
CA GLY A 222 -12.16 15.32 -4.07
C GLY A 222 -13.56 15.95 -4.13
N GLN A 223 -14.62 15.15 -3.97
CA GLN A 223 -16.00 15.64 -3.92
C GLN A 223 -16.26 16.49 -2.67
N LEU A 224 -15.75 16.09 -1.51
CA LEU A 224 -15.84 16.89 -0.28
C LEU A 224 -15.18 18.26 -0.45
N CYS A 225 -13.94 18.29 -0.94
CA CYS A 225 -13.25 19.54 -1.22
C CYS A 225 -14.03 20.40 -2.23
N ARG A 226 -14.56 19.79 -3.30
CA ARG A 226 -15.34 20.53 -4.31
C ARG A 226 -16.64 21.08 -3.75
N ALA A 227 -17.37 20.30 -2.94
CA ALA A 227 -18.62 20.72 -2.32
C ALA A 227 -18.38 21.93 -1.39
N GLU A 228 -17.35 21.87 -0.54
CA GLU A 228 -17.00 22.99 0.34
C GLU A 228 -16.54 24.22 -0.44
N LEU A 229 -15.71 24.04 -1.48
CA LEU A 229 -15.31 25.14 -2.38
C LEU A 229 -16.51 25.81 -3.04
N LEU A 230 -17.49 25.03 -3.53
CA LEU A 230 -18.72 25.55 -4.13
C LEU A 230 -19.68 26.16 -3.11
N SER A 231 -19.66 25.72 -1.85
CA SER A 231 -20.49 26.26 -0.75
C SER A 231 -20.04 27.63 -0.23
N GLY A 232 -19.07 28.26 -0.91
CA GLY A 232 -18.61 29.62 -0.61
C GLY A 232 -17.27 29.69 0.09
N LEU A 233 -16.49 28.60 0.19
CA LEU A 233 -15.09 28.68 0.61
C LEU A 233 -14.21 29.32 -0.48
N SER A 234 -14.65 29.29 -1.74
CA SER A 234 -13.89 29.84 -2.88
C SER A 234 -13.58 31.33 -2.76
N GLY A 235 -14.54 32.15 -2.28
CA GLY A 235 -14.36 33.59 -2.09
C GLY A 235 -13.30 33.92 -1.03
N PRO A 236 -13.48 33.47 0.23
CA PRO A 236 -12.52 33.69 1.30
C PRO A 236 -11.11 33.15 0.99
N VAL A 237 -11.02 31.96 0.38
CA VAL A 237 -9.72 31.39 -0.03
C VAL A 237 -9.09 32.21 -1.16
N GLY A 238 -9.89 32.72 -2.10
CA GLY A 238 -9.43 33.63 -3.15
C GLY A 238 -8.83 34.92 -2.56
N HIS A 239 -9.51 35.54 -1.60
CA HIS A 239 -9.02 36.74 -0.91
C HIS A 239 -7.70 36.49 -0.17
N ILE A 240 -7.55 35.34 0.50
CA ILE A 240 -6.26 34.96 1.12
C ILE A 240 -5.19 34.72 0.06
N ALA A 241 -5.53 34.02 -1.03
CA ALA A 241 -4.59 33.74 -2.11
C ALA A 241 -4.11 35.03 -2.81
N GLU A 242 -4.94 36.05 -2.91
CA GLU A 242 -4.58 37.37 -3.44
C GLU A 242 -3.74 38.20 -2.45
N ALA A 243 -3.93 38.00 -1.14
CA ALA A 243 -3.16 38.69 -0.09
C ALA A 243 -1.77 38.06 0.16
N LEU A 244 -1.62 36.75 -0.05
CA LEU A 244 -0.39 35.98 0.18
C LEU A 244 0.87 36.49 -0.56
N PRO A 245 0.83 36.91 -1.84
CA PRO A 245 2.02 37.38 -2.57
C PRO A 245 2.63 38.67 -2.02
N GLY A 246 1.91 39.39 -1.14
CA GLY A 246 2.31 40.70 -0.64
C GLY A 246 3.03 40.71 0.72
N LEU A 247 2.75 39.75 1.62
CA LEU A 247 3.28 39.60 3.00
C LEU A 247 3.42 40.88 3.87
N ARG A 248 3.00 42.05 3.40
CA ARG A 248 3.30 43.37 4.01
C ARG A 248 2.07 44.07 4.56
N SER A 249 0.87 43.59 4.26
CA SER A 249 -0.36 44.14 4.80
C SER A 249 -1.31 43.01 5.18
N GLU A 250 -1.66 42.95 6.46
CA GLU A 250 -2.79 42.16 6.92
C GLU A 250 -4.05 42.68 6.20
N PRO A 251 -4.89 41.80 5.61
CA PRO A 251 -6.13 42.24 5.00
C PRO A 251 -6.99 42.95 6.06
N GLU A 252 -7.71 44.02 5.69
CA GLU A 252 -8.48 44.86 6.63
C GLU A 252 -9.52 44.04 7.44
N ASP A 253 -10.01 42.93 6.87
CA ASP A 253 -10.92 41.96 7.52
C ASP A 253 -10.27 40.61 7.86
N GLY A 254 -8.94 40.57 7.93
CA GLY A 254 -8.15 39.34 8.10
C GLY A 254 -8.63 38.43 9.24
N PRO A 255 -8.73 38.92 10.50
CA PRO A 255 -9.12 38.09 11.63
C PRO A 255 -10.48 37.41 11.45
N ALA A 256 -11.46 38.12 10.87
CA ALA A 256 -12.79 37.57 10.62
C ALA A 256 -12.77 36.50 9.51
N LEU A 257 -12.03 36.76 8.42
CA LEU A 257 -11.84 35.81 7.32
C LEU A 257 -11.13 34.53 7.78
N TYR A 258 -10.05 34.67 8.56
CA TYR A 258 -9.33 33.51 9.12
C TYR A 258 -10.21 32.71 10.07
N ALA A 259 -11.00 33.37 10.93
CA ALA A 259 -11.92 32.68 11.84
C ALA A 259 -13.01 31.92 11.07
N GLU A 260 -13.56 32.49 10.00
CA GLU A 260 -14.55 31.82 9.16
C GLU A 260 -13.96 30.60 8.45
N ILE A 261 -12.79 30.76 7.81
CA ILE A 261 -12.12 29.68 7.09
C ILE A 261 -11.72 28.57 8.05
N SER A 262 -11.12 28.92 9.20
CA SER A 262 -10.75 27.96 10.24
C SER A 262 -11.97 27.16 10.71
N LYS A 263 -13.11 27.82 10.95
CA LYS A 263 -14.36 27.17 11.35
C LYS A 263 -14.94 26.21 10.30
N ARG A 264 -14.77 26.51 9.01
CA ARG A 264 -15.19 25.62 7.91
C ARG A 264 -14.20 24.47 7.74
N CYS A 265 -12.90 24.77 7.74
CA CYS A 265 -11.83 23.79 7.65
C CYS A 265 -11.87 22.79 8.80
N SER A 266 -12.16 23.21 10.03
CA SER A 266 -12.27 22.30 11.20
C SER A 266 -13.42 21.30 11.08
N ARG A 267 -14.47 21.62 10.31
CA ARG A 267 -15.58 20.69 10.00
C ARG A 267 -15.25 19.77 8.83
N LEU A 268 -14.56 20.29 7.81
CA LEU A 268 -14.17 19.51 6.64
C LEU A 268 -13.04 18.52 6.98
N TRP A 269 -12.08 18.95 7.80
CA TRP A 269 -10.83 18.24 8.01
C TRP A 269 -11.00 16.80 8.50
N PRO A 270 -11.82 16.49 9.52
CA PRO A 270 -11.99 15.11 9.98
C PRO A 270 -12.54 14.17 8.89
N ARG A 271 -13.43 14.69 8.03
CA ARG A 271 -14.02 13.93 6.91
C ARG A 271 -12.99 13.69 5.82
N LEU A 272 -12.21 14.72 5.51
CA LEU A 272 -11.13 14.63 4.52
C LEU A 272 -10.03 13.67 5.00
N GLU A 273 -9.63 13.79 6.27
CA GLU A 273 -8.67 12.91 6.94
C GLU A 273 -9.12 11.46 6.84
N ALA A 274 -10.38 11.15 7.19
CA ALA A 274 -10.94 9.81 7.07
C ALA A 274 -10.85 9.25 5.63
N CYS A 275 -11.21 10.04 4.62
CA CYS A 275 -11.10 9.60 3.22
C CYS A 275 -9.65 9.34 2.80
N LEU A 276 -8.73 10.20 3.22
CA LEU A 276 -7.31 10.06 2.88
C LEU A 276 -6.67 8.90 3.65
N ALA A 277 -7.07 8.69 4.90
CA ALA A 277 -6.66 7.57 5.73
C ALA A 277 -7.10 6.23 5.11
N ALA A 278 -8.37 6.11 4.71
CA ALA A 278 -8.87 4.95 3.98
C ALA A 278 -8.13 4.72 2.65
N ALA A 279 -7.87 5.79 1.87
CA ALA A 279 -7.15 5.69 0.61
C ALA A 279 -5.70 5.21 0.80
N GLY A 280 -5.03 5.64 1.88
CA GLY A 280 -3.66 5.24 2.16
C GLY A 280 -3.54 3.87 2.81
N GLN A 281 -4.44 3.53 3.72
CA GLN A 281 -4.58 2.16 4.22
C GLN A 281 -4.73 1.15 3.07
N ALA A 282 -5.62 1.44 2.11
CA ALA A 282 -5.79 0.61 0.92
C ALA A 282 -4.49 0.51 0.09
N ALA A 283 -3.74 1.59 -0.09
CA ALA A 283 -2.45 1.52 -0.80
C ALA A 283 -1.38 0.71 -0.05
N LEU A 284 -1.32 0.81 1.27
CA LEU A 284 -0.38 0.02 2.09
C LEU A 284 -0.67 -1.49 1.97
N LEU A 285 -1.96 -1.86 2.04
CA LEU A 285 -2.40 -3.22 1.81
C LEU A 285 -2.05 -3.70 0.39
N GLN A 286 -2.30 -2.87 -0.64
CA GLN A 286 -1.93 -3.17 -2.02
C GLN A 286 -0.42 -3.38 -2.17
N ALA A 287 0.41 -2.51 -1.58
CA ALA A 287 1.86 -2.64 -1.63
C ALA A 287 2.34 -3.93 -0.95
N SER A 288 1.70 -4.34 0.14
CA SER A 288 1.99 -5.60 0.85
C SER A 288 1.61 -6.82 0.00
N ILE A 289 0.44 -6.80 -0.65
CA ILE A 289 0.02 -7.84 -1.60
C ILE A 289 0.96 -7.89 -2.81
N ALA A 290 1.31 -6.74 -3.39
CA ALA A 290 2.23 -6.66 -4.51
C ALA A 290 3.64 -7.17 -4.14
N HIS A 291 4.11 -6.86 -2.94
CA HIS A 291 5.36 -7.42 -2.41
C HIS A 291 5.30 -8.95 -2.35
N GLN A 292 4.21 -9.51 -1.79
CA GLN A 292 4.02 -10.95 -1.70
C GLN A 292 3.96 -11.60 -3.09
N LEU A 293 3.20 -11.04 -4.02
CA LEU A 293 3.10 -11.54 -5.40
C LEU A 293 4.46 -11.54 -6.11
N ARG A 294 5.24 -10.46 -5.98
CA ARG A 294 6.61 -10.38 -6.54
C ARG A 294 7.55 -11.39 -5.89
N HIS A 295 7.45 -11.60 -4.58
CA HIS A 295 8.22 -12.61 -3.88
C HIS A 295 7.91 -14.00 -4.41
N GLN A 296 6.62 -14.34 -4.54
CA GLN A 296 6.18 -15.63 -5.08
C GLN A 296 6.61 -15.85 -6.52
N ALA A 297 6.48 -14.83 -7.38
CA ALA A 297 6.97 -14.90 -8.75
C ALA A 297 8.49 -15.15 -8.79
N ARG A 298 9.28 -14.55 -7.90
CA ARG A 298 10.73 -14.81 -7.82
C ARG A 298 11.04 -16.22 -7.36
N VAL A 299 10.32 -16.74 -6.37
CA VAL A 299 10.50 -18.13 -5.89
C VAL A 299 10.15 -19.11 -7.00
N GLN A 300 8.99 -18.94 -7.65
CA GLN A 300 8.57 -19.78 -8.77
C GLN A 300 9.53 -19.68 -9.96
N CYS A 301 9.99 -18.48 -10.32
CA CYS A 301 11.00 -18.30 -11.36
C CYS A 301 12.32 -18.97 -10.96
N ALA A 302 12.74 -18.87 -9.70
CA ALA A 302 13.94 -19.57 -9.23
C ALA A 302 13.76 -21.09 -9.38
N GLU A 303 12.67 -21.67 -8.89
CA GLU A 303 12.40 -23.11 -9.00
C GLU A 303 12.29 -23.60 -10.46
N THR A 304 11.56 -22.86 -11.30
CA THR A 304 11.33 -23.24 -12.71
C THR A 304 12.53 -22.99 -13.60
N LEU A 305 13.30 -21.92 -13.37
CA LEU A 305 14.48 -21.58 -14.17
C LEU A 305 15.76 -22.25 -13.66
N HIS A 306 15.82 -22.68 -12.39
CA HIS A 306 17.02 -23.31 -11.83
C HIS A 306 17.42 -24.56 -12.60
N GLY A 307 16.49 -25.48 -12.85
CA GLY A 307 16.77 -26.71 -13.62
C GLY A 307 17.28 -26.44 -15.04
N PRO A 308 16.61 -25.61 -15.86
CA PRO A 308 17.11 -25.19 -17.16
C PRO A 308 18.48 -24.49 -17.11
N LEU A 309 18.73 -23.64 -16.11
CA LEU A 309 20.01 -22.95 -15.95
C LEU A 309 21.13 -23.91 -15.54
N GLU A 310 20.86 -24.87 -14.65
CA GLU A 310 21.82 -25.94 -14.32
C GLU A 310 22.10 -26.83 -15.53
N THR A 311 21.08 -27.16 -16.31
CA THR A 311 21.24 -27.95 -17.54
C THR A 311 22.09 -27.19 -18.57
N LEU A 312 21.87 -25.88 -18.73
CA LEU A 312 22.70 -25.02 -19.56
C LEU A 312 24.15 -24.96 -19.04
N GLN A 313 24.33 -24.86 -17.72
CA GLN A 313 25.65 -24.87 -17.10
C GLN A 313 26.37 -26.22 -17.32
N GLN A 314 25.68 -27.34 -17.19
CA GLN A 314 26.25 -28.67 -17.48
C GLN A 314 26.59 -28.83 -18.96
N ALA A 315 25.71 -28.39 -19.86
CA ALA A 315 25.95 -28.41 -21.30
C ALA A 315 27.19 -27.59 -21.68
N THR A 316 27.33 -26.37 -21.14
CA THR A 316 28.51 -25.53 -21.37
C THR A 316 29.78 -26.14 -20.78
N HIS A 317 29.72 -26.79 -19.61
CA HIS A 317 30.87 -27.54 -19.08
C HIS A 317 31.27 -28.73 -19.96
N LEU A 318 30.29 -29.47 -20.50
CA LEU A 318 30.55 -30.57 -21.43
C LEU A 318 31.14 -30.07 -22.75
N GLU A 319 30.64 -28.97 -23.31
CA GLU A 319 31.21 -28.33 -24.50
C GLU A 319 32.64 -27.86 -24.25
N VAL A 320 32.90 -27.18 -23.12
CA VAL A 320 34.26 -26.73 -22.74
C VAL A 320 35.19 -27.92 -22.53
N SER A 321 34.70 -29.02 -21.94
CA SER A 321 35.50 -30.23 -21.74
C SER A 321 35.75 -30.97 -23.06
N ALA A 322 34.78 -31.01 -23.98
CA ALA A 322 34.94 -31.58 -25.31
C ALA A 322 35.84 -30.73 -26.22
N THR A 323 35.87 -29.42 -26.00
CA THR A 323 36.75 -28.47 -26.72
C THR A 323 38.07 -28.19 -26.00
N SER A 324 38.30 -28.80 -24.84
CA SER A 324 39.58 -28.79 -24.13
C SER A 324 40.32 -30.09 -24.43
N PRO A 325 41.06 -30.19 -25.55
CA PRO A 325 42.01 -31.26 -25.71
C PRO A 325 43.15 -31.01 -24.72
N GLU A 326 43.21 -31.81 -23.65
CA GLU A 326 44.53 -32.18 -23.15
C GLU A 326 45.30 -32.83 -24.30
N ALA A 327 46.57 -32.42 -24.43
CA ALA A 327 47.57 -32.93 -25.37
C ALA A 327 47.43 -32.41 -26.82
N THR A 328 48.34 -31.60 -27.35
CA THR A 328 49.79 -31.60 -27.10
C THR A 328 50.40 -30.19 -27.24
N GLY A 329 50.79 -29.60 -26.10
CA GLY A 329 51.89 -28.65 -25.95
C GLY A 329 51.84 -27.33 -26.71
N HIS A 330 51.26 -26.27 -26.13
CA HIS A 330 51.65 -24.89 -26.51
C HIS A 330 51.52 -23.87 -25.36
N PRO A 331 52.50 -22.94 -25.23
CA PRO A 331 52.60 -21.98 -24.13
C PRO A 331 51.70 -20.76 -24.36
N MET A 332 50.39 -20.92 -24.21
CA MET A 332 49.42 -19.83 -24.37
C MET A 332 48.44 -19.69 -23.18
N ALA A 333 48.65 -20.47 -22.12
CA ALA A 333 47.80 -20.50 -20.92
C ALA A 333 47.86 -19.20 -20.07
N ASP A 334 48.90 -18.38 -20.21
CA ASP A 334 49.06 -17.16 -19.39
C ASP A 334 48.17 -15.97 -19.79
N ARG A 335 47.52 -15.99 -20.96
CA ARG A 335 46.75 -14.81 -21.41
C ARG A 335 45.29 -14.77 -20.94
N ILE A 336 44.69 -15.90 -20.57
CA ILE A 336 43.24 -15.97 -20.30
C ILE A 336 42.90 -15.66 -18.84
N SER A 337 43.80 -15.91 -17.88
CA SER A 337 43.62 -15.52 -16.47
C SER A 337 43.55 -13.99 -16.22
N SER A 338 43.96 -13.16 -17.18
CA SER A 338 43.97 -11.69 -17.01
C SER A 338 42.65 -10.99 -17.40
N ARG A 339 41.70 -11.66 -18.07
CA ARG A 339 40.48 -11.03 -18.60
C ARG A 339 39.18 -11.35 -17.86
N GLY A 340 39.17 -12.33 -16.96
CA GLY A 340 37.97 -12.75 -16.22
C GLY A 340 37.47 -11.77 -15.13
N SER A 341 38.30 -10.82 -14.69
CA SER A 341 38.02 -10.03 -13.48
C SER A 341 37.15 -8.76 -13.67
N ARG A 342 36.65 -8.44 -14.88
CA ARG A 342 35.99 -7.12 -15.12
C ARG A 342 34.50 -7.13 -15.48
N ARG A 343 33.78 -8.26 -15.50
CA ARG A 343 32.36 -8.30 -15.94
C ARG A 343 31.31 -8.70 -14.90
N ALA A 344 31.66 -8.86 -13.62
CA ALA A 344 30.72 -9.33 -12.59
C ALA A 344 29.84 -8.24 -11.91
N SER A 345 29.60 -7.07 -12.51
CA SER A 345 28.86 -5.97 -11.83
C SER A 345 27.84 -5.24 -12.71
N ALA A 346 27.06 -5.97 -13.53
CA ALA A 346 25.86 -5.41 -14.17
C ALA A 346 24.62 -6.13 -13.64
N ARG A 347 23.87 -5.47 -12.76
CA ARG A 347 22.54 -5.94 -12.32
C ARG A 347 21.60 -5.99 -13.54
N PRO A 348 20.86 -7.09 -13.76
CA PRO A 348 19.85 -7.13 -14.82
C PRO A 348 18.68 -6.21 -14.46
N ARG A 349 18.23 -5.42 -15.46
CA ARG A 349 16.97 -4.65 -15.38
C ARG A 349 15.78 -5.63 -15.44
N PRO A 350 14.68 -5.36 -14.72
CA PRO A 350 13.50 -6.20 -14.78
C PRO A 350 12.88 -6.17 -16.17
N ILE A 351 12.66 -7.35 -16.75
CA ILE A 351 11.90 -7.54 -17.98
C ILE A 351 10.42 -7.41 -17.62
N SER A 352 9.75 -6.44 -18.23
CA SER A 352 8.29 -6.28 -18.13
C SER A 352 7.64 -7.40 -18.94
N VAL A 353 7.12 -8.43 -18.26
CA VAL A 353 6.31 -9.46 -18.89
C VAL A 353 4.87 -8.96 -18.96
N ALA A 354 4.43 -8.57 -20.15
CA ALA A 354 3.01 -8.32 -20.41
C ALA A 354 2.29 -9.68 -20.48
N PRO A 355 1.08 -9.83 -19.91
CA PRO A 355 0.29 -11.03 -20.08
C PRO A 355 -0.09 -11.19 -21.56
N ALA A 356 0.07 -12.41 -22.08
CA ALA A 356 -0.33 -12.77 -23.43
C ALA A 356 -1.85 -12.61 -23.57
N SER A 357 -2.29 -11.60 -24.32
CA SER A 357 -3.67 -11.48 -24.77
C SER A 357 -3.90 -12.48 -25.90
N SER A 358 -4.66 -13.53 -25.64
CA SER A 358 -5.36 -14.26 -26.69
C SER A 358 -6.59 -13.46 -27.08
N ASP A 359 -6.48 -12.58 -28.08
CA ASP A 359 -7.60 -12.27 -28.95
C ASP A 359 -7.14 -11.55 -30.22
N GLY A 360 -7.69 -12.01 -31.34
CA GLY A 360 -7.32 -11.60 -32.68
C GLY A 360 -7.91 -10.25 -33.11
N SER A 361 -7.10 -9.55 -33.91
CA SER A 361 -7.51 -8.67 -35.01
C SER A 361 -8.36 -7.43 -34.66
N MET A 362 -7.70 -6.28 -34.51
CA MET A 362 -7.88 -5.13 -35.42
C MET A 362 -6.73 -4.14 -35.23
N ALA A 363 -6.10 -3.79 -36.35
CA ALA A 363 -4.95 -2.92 -36.45
C ALA A 363 -5.31 -1.46 -36.15
N LEU A 364 -4.46 -0.76 -35.39
CA LEU A 364 -4.33 0.70 -35.46
C LEU A 364 -2.88 1.12 -35.19
N GLN A 365 -2.29 1.73 -36.22
CA GLN A 365 -0.93 2.24 -36.29
C GLN A 365 -0.66 3.32 -35.23
N ARG A 366 0.53 3.29 -34.63
CA ARG A 366 1.14 4.46 -33.95
C ARG A 366 2.61 4.63 -34.39
N PRO A 367 3.09 5.87 -34.57
CA PRO A 367 4.41 6.17 -35.12
C PRO A 367 5.53 6.13 -34.06
N PRO A 368 6.82 6.07 -34.47
CA PRO A 368 7.93 5.79 -33.57
C PRO A 368 8.38 7.01 -32.77
N ARG A 369 8.67 6.82 -31.47
CA ARG A 369 9.35 7.80 -30.63
C ARG A 369 10.86 7.56 -30.65
N ARG A 370 11.61 8.62 -30.93
CA ARG A 370 13.08 8.69 -30.87
C ARG A 370 13.58 8.57 -29.43
N GLU A 371 14.54 7.69 -29.21
CA GLU A 371 15.32 7.61 -27.97
C GLU A 371 16.45 8.66 -28.01
N LEU A 372 16.56 9.47 -26.95
CA LEU A 372 17.74 10.27 -26.64
C LEU A 372 18.35 9.71 -25.36
N ALA A 373 19.48 9.01 -25.52
CA ALA A 373 20.31 8.53 -24.44
C ALA A 373 21.18 9.70 -23.92
N LEU A 374 21.08 10.00 -22.63
CA LEU A 374 22.08 10.83 -21.93
C LEU A 374 22.62 10.02 -20.76
N SER A 375 23.89 9.65 -20.91
CA SER A 375 24.77 9.11 -19.89
C SER A 375 25.26 10.24 -18.99
N VAL A 376 25.12 10.08 -17.67
CA VAL A 376 25.85 10.90 -16.70
C VAL A 376 26.53 9.97 -15.71
N GLN A 377 27.86 10.07 -15.72
CA GLN A 377 28.80 9.38 -14.83
C GLN A 377 28.70 9.96 -13.42
N SER A 378 28.79 9.11 -12.41
CA SER A 378 28.97 9.51 -11.01
C SER A 378 30.43 9.24 -10.61
N PRO A 379 31.14 10.19 -9.97
CA PRO A 379 32.51 9.97 -9.54
C PRO A 379 32.55 9.20 -8.21
N GLN A 380 33.39 8.17 -8.18
CA GLN A 380 33.80 7.46 -6.97
C GLN A 380 34.74 8.34 -6.14
N GLY A 381 34.38 8.58 -4.88
CA GLY A 381 35.26 9.13 -3.85
C GLY A 381 35.47 8.10 -2.74
N ARG A 382 36.73 7.71 -2.54
CA ARG A 382 37.23 6.70 -1.60
C ARG A 382 37.51 7.29 -0.21
N ASN A 383 37.41 6.40 0.79
CA ASN A 383 38.14 6.33 2.07
C ASN A 383 37.82 7.36 3.17
N ALA A 384 37.36 6.90 4.33
CA ALA A 384 38.23 6.51 5.45
C ALA A 384 37.40 6.06 6.66
N SER A 385 37.83 4.95 7.27
CA SER A 385 37.45 4.54 8.62
C SER A 385 38.47 5.14 9.61
N PRO A 386 38.09 5.37 10.87
CA PRO A 386 38.75 4.56 11.90
C PRO A 386 37.81 4.09 13.01
N ALA A 387 38.36 3.17 13.78
CA ALA A 387 37.73 2.36 14.81
C ALA A 387 37.78 2.99 16.22
N ALA A 388 36.92 2.39 17.07
CA ALA A 388 37.14 2.01 18.46
C ALA A 388 36.69 2.93 19.62
N ASN A 389 36.20 2.23 20.65
CA ASN A 389 35.89 2.60 22.04
C ASN A 389 34.50 3.24 22.23
N GLY A 390 33.57 2.71 23.02
CA GLY A 390 33.64 1.82 24.17
C GLY A 390 33.11 2.57 25.39
N CYS A 391 31.87 2.28 25.82
CA CYS A 391 31.37 2.34 27.20
C CYS A 391 29.83 2.22 27.25
N ARG A 392 29.35 1.18 27.95
CA ARG A 392 28.09 1.12 28.72
C ARG A 392 28.53 1.07 30.20
N PRO A 393 27.78 1.53 31.22
CA PRO A 393 26.42 1.01 31.51
C PRO A 393 25.42 2.02 32.20
N LEU A 394 24.10 1.86 32.01
CA LEU A 394 23.06 1.43 32.99
C LEU A 394 22.35 2.55 33.82
N PRO A 395 21.15 2.31 34.40
CA PRO A 395 19.98 3.19 34.27
C PRO A 395 19.50 3.80 35.59
N GLY A 396 18.53 4.73 35.51
CA GLY A 396 17.80 5.24 36.67
C GLY A 396 16.55 6.03 36.24
N PRO A 397 15.37 5.77 36.85
CA PRO A 397 14.09 6.37 36.45
C PRO A 397 13.80 7.63 37.27
N GLU A 398 13.39 8.72 36.61
CA GLU A 398 12.71 9.82 37.29
C GLU A 398 11.43 10.19 36.54
N ALA A 399 10.32 9.81 37.16
CA ALA A 399 9.00 10.33 36.87
C ALA A 399 8.86 11.69 37.56
N SER A 400 8.49 12.74 36.82
CA SER A 400 7.81 13.90 37.40
C SER A 400 7.30 14.87 36.33
N ALA A 401 5.98 15.02 36.31
CA ALA A 401 5.23 16.26 36.10
C ALA A 401 5.42 17.04 34.78
N ALA A 402 4.57 16.75 33.81
CA ALA A 402 4.15 17.72 32.79
C ALA A 402 2.71 17.42 32.29
N ASP A 403 1.76 17.31 33.22
CA ASP A 403 0.33 17.41 32.90
C ASP A 403 -0.06 18.90 32.92
N ALA A 404 -0.09 19.55 31.75
CA ALA A 404 -0.93 20.71 31.41
C ALA A 404 -0.52 21.35 30.07
N CYS A 405 -0.86 20.70 28.95
CA CYS A 405 -1.04 21.39 27.66
C CYS A 405 -2.21 20.72 26.92
N GLY A 406 -3.14 21.54 26.43
CA GLY A 406 -4.48 21.13 25.98
C GLY A 406 -4.52 20.32 24.68
N PRO A 407 -5.70 19.73 24.35
CA PRO A 407 -5.86 18.73 23.30
C PRO A 407 -6.26 19.35 21.96
N GLU A 408 -5.31 19.86 21.16
CA GLU A 408 -5.60 20.38 19.81
C GLU A 408 -4.55 19.99 18.76
N ALA A 409 -4.31 18.69 18.50
CA ALA A 409 -3.58 18.26 17.27
C ALA A 409 -3.75 16.79 16.82
N PRO A 410 -4.94 16.14 16.85
CA PRO A 410 -5.05 14.72 16.52
C PRO A 410 -4.93 14.40 15.00
N GLY A 411 -5.32 15.31 14.11
CA GLY A 411 -5.46 15.00 12.68
C GLY A 411 -4.16 14.94 11.86
N LEU A 412 -3.06 15.44 12.42
CA LEU A 412 -1.79 15.55 11.69
C LEU A 412 -0.91 14.30 11.83
N ASN A 413 -1.03 13.61 12.98
CA ASN A 413 -0.40 12.31 13.23
C ASN A 413 -0.91 11.23 12.26
N ALA A 414 -2.18 11.28 11.87
CA ALA A 414 -2.76 10.36 10.88
C ALA A 414 -2.14 10.51 9.48
N TRP A 415 -1.70 11.72 9.12
CA TRP A 415 -1.10 11.99 7.81
C TRP A 415 0.33 11.52 7.67
N LEU A 416 1.15 11.68 8.71
CA LEU A 416 2.49 11.10 8.77
C LEU A 416 2.44 9.57 8.67
N ARG A 417 1.43 8.95 9.30
CA ARG A 417 1.14 7.51 9.18
C ARG A 417 0.79 7.09 7.73
N LEU A 418 0.23 8.00 6.93
CA LEU A 418 -0.08 7.80 5.50
C LEU A 418 1.07 8.18 4.56
N ALA A 419 2.15 8.79 5.06
CA ALA A 419 3.29 9.26 4.28
C ALA A 419 4.45 8.23 4.15
N GLY A 420 4.39 7.10 4.87
CA GLY A 420 5.29 5.93 4.72
C GLY A 420 4.84 4.77 3.80
N MET A 421 4.33 5.05 2.60
CA MET A 421 3.74 4.07 1.67
C MET A 421 4.73 3.72 0.56
N PRO A 422 4.83 2.43 0.16
CA PRO A 422 5.85 1.98 -0.78
C PRO A 422 5.58 2.32 -2.26
N ASP A 423 4.35 2.72 -2.64
CA ASP A 423 3.98 2.85 -4.05
C ASP A 423 4.01 4.30 -4.55
N ARG A 424 4.83 4.54 -5.58
CA ARG A 424 5.17 5.86 -6.14
C ARG A 424 4.04 6.54 -6.92
N THR A 425 2.90 5.90 -7.12
CA THR A 425 2.01 6.23 -8.24
C THR A 425 0.62 6.75 -7.86
N GLY A 426 0.18 6.63 -6.61
CA GLY A 426 -1.21 6.91 -6.25
C GLY A 426 -1.46 8.32 -5.71
N LEU A 427 -1.18 8.51 -4.41
CA LEU A 427 -1.46 9.78 -3.72
C LEU A 427 -0.45 10.87 -4.12
N VAL A 428 0.81 10.46 -4.34
CA VAL A 428 1.85 11.38 -4.81
C VAL A 428 1.73 11.64 -6.30
N SER A 429 1.28 10.72 -7.16
CA SER A 429 0.94 11.16 -8.53
C SER A 429 -0.35 11.98 -8.58
N TRP A 430 -1.28 11.84 -7.63
CA TRP A 430 -2.42 12.75 -7.51
C TRP A 430 -2.00 14.16 -7.06
N LEU A 431 -1.06 14.28 -6.12
CA LEU A 431 -0.45 15.55 -5.72
C LEU A 431 0.59 16.08 -6.73
N CYS A 432 1.31 15.20 -7.44
CA CYS A 432 2.41 15.50 -8.38
C CYS A 432 2.02 15.49 -9.86
N ALA A 433 0.82 15.05 -10.24
CA ALA A 433 0.24 15.32 -11.56
C ALA A 433 -0.07 16.82 -11.74
N ILE A 434 0.30 17.64 -10.75
CA ILE A 434 0.06 19.06 -10.72
C ILE A 434 1.38 19.77 -10.52
N SER A 435 1.54 20.84 -11.30
CA SER A 435 2.37 22.02 -11.07
C SER A 435 2.26 22.67 -9.67
N LYS A 436 1.73 21.97 -8.65
CA LYS A 436 1.37 22.48 -7.31
C LYS A 436 2.10 21.81 -6.14
N LEU A 437 3.02 20.86 -6.38
CA LEU A 437 3.85 20.33 -5.28
C LEU A 437 4.64 21.45 -4.61
N GLN A 438 5.17 22.39 -5.40
CA GLN A 438 5.89 23.55 -4.90
C GLN A 438 4.99 24.44 -4.06
N ASP A 439 3.77 24.72 -4.52
CA ASP A 439 2.77 25.51 -3.77
C ASP A 439 2.38 24.83 -2.44
N LEU A 440 2.25 23.50 -2.43
CA LEU A 440 1.98 22.74 -1.22
C LEU A 440 3.12 22.82 -0.22
N LEU A 441 4.36 22.64 -0.67
CA LEU A 441 5.54 22.72 0.18
C LEU A 441 5.77 24.15 0.69
N GLN A 442 5.47 25.16 -0.13
CA GLN A 442 5.48 26.56 0.28
C GLN A 442 4.44 26.82 1.36
N LEU A 443 3.20 26.40 1.16
CA LEU A 443 2.13 26.54 2.15
C LEU A 443 2.46 25.82 3.46
N LEU A 444 3.07 24.62 3.38
CA LEU A 444 3.55 23.88 4.53
C LEU A 444 4.66 24.65 5.28
N GLY A 445 5.64 25.19 4.54
CA GLY A 445 6.71 26.01 5.11
C GLY A 445 6.18 27.27 5.80
N ASP A 446 5.26 27.98 5.16
CA ASP A 446 4.63 29.20 5.69
C ASP A 446 3.80 28.88 6.95
N SER A 447 3.08 27.76 6.95
CA SER A 447 2.31 27.29 8.10
C SER A 447 3.20 26.93 9.30
N ILE A 448 4.28 26.18 9.07
CA ILE A 448 5.27 25.85 10.10
C ILE A 448 5.91 27.13 10.65
N HIS A 449 6.30 28.06 9.77
CA HIS A 449 6.91 29.31 10.18
C HIS A 449 5.97 30.15 11.05
N THR A 450 4.70 30.27 10.63
CA THR A 450 3.67 30.99 11.38
C THR A 450 3.41 30.34 12.74
N HIS A 451 3.35 29.01 12.80
CA HIS A 451 3.15 28.28 14.04
C HIS A 451 4.32 28.46 15.02
N ILE A 452 5.56 28.38 14.51
CA ILE A 452 6.77 28.68 15.31
C ILE A 452 6.75 30.13 15.79
N GLN A 453 6.40 31.09 14.93
CA GLN A 453 6.30 32.50 15.31
C GLN A 453 5.22 32.74 16.38
N ALA A 454 4.07 32.09 16.28
CA ALA A 454 3.00 32.19 17.27
C ALA A 454 3.41 31.56 18.62
N ALA A 455 4.00 30.36 18.57
CA ALA A 455 4.51 29.67 19.76
C ALA A 455 5.63 30.49 20.43
N THR A 456 6.55 31.05 19.64
CA THR A 456 7.66 31.86 20.16
C THR A 456 7.24 33.26 20.58
N SER A 457 6.27 33.91 19.95
CA SER A 457 5.84 35.26 20.37
C SER A 457 5.14 35.24 21.73
N MET A 458 4.31 34.23 21.99
CA MET A 458 3.63 34.04 23.27
C MET A 458 4.57 33.47 24.35
N ALA A 459 5.38 32.47 24.00
CA ALA A 459 6.24 31.79 24.98
C ALA A 459 7.57 32.54 25.22
N ALA A 460 8.20 33.15 24.20
CA ALA A 460 9.56 33.66 24.33
C ALA A 460 9.67 34.94 25.18
N HIS A 461 8.61 35.72 25.36
CA HIS A 461 8.66 36.86 26.29
C HIS A 461 8.68 36.42 27.76
N GLY A 462 7.97 35.35 28.12
CA GLY A 462 7.99 34.79 29.48
C GLY A 462 9.12 33.79 29.72
N ALA A 463 9.35 32.86 28.79
CA ALA A 463 10.31 31.77 28.92
C ALA A 463 11.77 32.23 28.87
N ARG A 464 12.12 33.21 28.02
CA ARG A 464 13.49 33.77 28.02
C ARG A 464 13.81 34.56 29.28
N ALA A 465 12.81 35.23 29.86
CA ALA A 465 12.99 35.91 31.14
C ALA A 465 13.20 34.91 32.30
N ALA A 466 12.71 33.68 32.15
CA ALA A 466 12.82 32.60 33.14
C ALA A 466 13.94 31.58 32.87
N GLY A 467 14.70 31.71 31.76
CA GLY A 467 15.75 30.75 31.39
C GLY A 467 15.24 29.37 30.95
N ILE A 468 13.98 29.25 30.55
CA ILE A 468 13.37 27.99 30.13
C ILE A 468 13.69 27.73 28.65
N GLU A 469 14.21 26.54 28.36
CA GLU A 469 14.50 26.10 27.00
C GLU A 469 13.19 25.88 26.24
N VAL A 470 13.01 26.60 25.13
CA VAL A 470 11.80 26.51 24.31
C VAL A 470 11.92 25.26 23.43
N THR A 471 11.29 24.17 23.85
CA THR A 471 11.15 22.96 23.03
C THR A 471 10.21 23.25 21.87
N MET A 472 10.58 22.78 20.67
CA MET A 472 9.71 22.92 19.50
C MET A 472 8.42 22.09 19.72
N PRO A 473 7.23 22.62 19.35
CA PRO A 473 5.99 21.87 19.46
C PRO A 473 6.07 20.56 18.67
N PRO A 474 5.60 19.42 19.21
CA PRO A 474 5.67 18.12 18.53
C PRO A 474 4.95 18.14 17.17
N GLU A 475 3.94 18.98 17.01
CA GLU A 475 3.20 19.18 15.75
C GLU A 475 4.10 19.66 14.62
N VAL A 476 5.11 20.50 14.93
CA VAL A 476 6.07 20.98 13.93
C VAL A 476 6.93 19.83 13.46
N SER A 477 7.42 18.98 14.36
CA SER A 477 8.17 17.79 13.99
C SER A 477 7.33 16.90 13.06
N LEU A 478 6.05 16.71 13.40
CA LEU A 478 5.13 15.94 12.58
C LEU A 478 4.96 16.53 11.17
N LEU A 479 4.77 17.85 11.06
CA LEU A 479 4.66 18.55 9.77
C LEU A 479 5.92 18.44 8.92
N VAL A 480 7.10 18.55 9.55
CA VAL A 480 8.39 18.39 8.86
C VAL A 480 8.53 16.98 8.30
N GLY A 481 8.32 15.95 9.12
CA GLY A 481 8.39 14.57 8.65
C GLY A 481 7.39 14.29 7.53
N PHE A 482 6.21 14.91 7.58
CA PHE A 482 5.22 14.82 6.50
C PHE A 482 5.74 15.42 5.19
N GLY A 483 6.33 16.62 5.25
CA GLY A 483 6.96 17.27 4.10
C GLY A 483 8.08 16.41 3.49
N GLU A 484 8.94 15.84 4.33
CA GLU A 484 10.04 14.96 3.89
C GLU A 484 9.51 13.71 3.18
N ALA A 485 8.49 13.06 3.74
CA ALA A 485 7.88 11.89 3.16
C ALA A 485 7.18 12.17 1.82
N ILE A 486 6.56 13.36 1.65
CA ILE A 486 6.04 13.80 0.35
C ILE A 486 7.17 13.95 -0.66
N VAL A 487 8.24 14.65 -0.29
CA VAL A 487 9.39 14.94 -1.15
C VAL A 487 10.11 13.67 -1.58
N GLU A 488 10.37 12.75 -0.64
CA GLU A 488 11.00 11.45 -0.91
C GLU A 488 10.19 10.64 -1.92
N ARG A 489 8.87 10.56 -1.72
CA ARG A 489 7.99 9.83 -2.64
C ARG A 489 7.86 10.48 -4.00
N ALA A 490 7.97 11.80 -4.07
CA ALA A 490 8.04 12.53 -5.33
C ALA A 490 9.37 12.25 -6.07
N GLY A 491 10.26 11.43 -5.50
CA GLY A 491 11.58 11.13 -6.05
C GLY A 491 12.53 12.32 -5.96
N ARG A 492 12.25 13.27 -5.06
CA ARG A 492 13.09 14.45 -4.83
C ARG A 492 13.93 14.22 -3.57
N PRO A 493 15.14 14.78 -3.51
CA PRO A 493 15.96 14.70 -2.30
C PRO A 493 15.31 15.51 -1.17
N ALA A 494 15.48 15.09 0.08
CA ALA A 494 14.98 15.80 1.26
C ALA A 494 15.44 17.28 1.30
N SER A 495 16.61 17.60 0.73
CA SER A 495 17.10 18.98 0.59
C SER A 495 16.19 19.90 -0.23
N HIS A 496 15.27 19.35 -1.03
CA HIS A 496 14.27 20.15 -1.72
C HIS A 496 13.28 20.79 -0.74
N LEU A 497 12.98 20.13 0.38
CA LEU A 497 12.17 20.71 1.46
C LEU A 497 12.85 21.92 2.09
N HIS A 498 14.18 21.95 2.09
CA HIS A 498 14.97 23.05 2.67
C HIS A 498 14.81 24.39 1.94
N GLN A 499 14.19 24.38 0.75
CA GLN A 499 13.81 25.60 0.03
C GLN A 499 12.63 26.32 0.69
N PHE A 500 11.82 25.59 1.48
CA PHE A 500 10.58 26.06 2.09
C PHE A 500 10.66 26.06 3.62
N ILE A 501 11.41 25.12 4.20
CA ILE A 501 11.59 24.99 5.65
C ILE A 501 13.07 25.14 5.97
N SER A 502 13.42 25.95 6.97
CA SER A 502 14.82 26.12 7.38
C SER A 502 15.46 24.77 7.76
N PRO A 503 16.69 24.47 7.30
CA PRO A 503 17.39 23.23 7.67
C PRO A 503 17.52 23.04 9.18
N TYR A 504 17.59 24.13 9.94
CA TYR A 504 17.65 24.11 11.40
C TYR A 504 16.34 23.60 12.03
N ILE A 505 15.20 23.96 11.43
CA ILE A 505 13.89 23.46 11.87
C ILE A 505 13.81 21.96 11.58
N CYS A 506 14.26 21.53 10.40
CA CYS A 506 14.30 20.11 10.06
C CYS A 506 15.19 19.33 11.04
N ALA A 507 16.40 19.82 11.33
CA ALA A 507 17.32 19.17 12.27
C ALA A 507 16.73 19.06 13.69
N ALA A 508 16.09 20.13 14.19
CA ALA A 508 15.44 20.14 15.49
C ALA A 508 14.20 19.22 15.55
N ALA A 509 13.46 19.09 14.45
CA ALA A 509 12.36 18.13 14.35
C ALA A 509 12.85 16.69 14.48
N HIS A 510 14.00 16.37 13.87
CA HIS A 510 14.61 15.04 13.93
C HIS A 510 15.12 14.66 15.32
N THR A 511 15.63 15.61 16.10
CA THR A 511 16.07 15.34 17.48
C THR A 511 14.90 14.94 18.37
N ILE A 512 13.76 15.65 18.25
CA ILE A 512 12.55 15.34 19.01
C ILE A 512 12.00 13.96 18.64
N PHE A 513 12.05 13.59 17.36
CA PHE A 513 11.65 12.25 16.93
C PHE A 513 12.56 11.16 17.49
N ALA A 514 13.87 11.39 17.56
CA ALA A 514 14.81 10.43 18.13
C ALA A 514 14.54 10.16 19.61
N ASP A 515 14.11 11.18 20.36
CA ASP A 515 13.82 11.09 21.79
C ASP A 515 12.48 10.40 22.08
N HIS A 516 11.52 10.46 21.15
CA HIS A 516 10.19 9.84 21.28
C HIS A 516 10.02 8.51 20.53
N ALA A 517 11.01 8.08 19.76
CA ALA A 517 10.96 6.82 18.99
C ALA A 517 11.26 5.56 19.84
N PHE A 518 11.23 5.66 21.18
CA PHE A 518 11.54 4.56 22.10
C PHE A 518 10.38 4.22 23.02
#